data_AF-A0A8H3M5C7-F1
#
_entry.id   AF-A0A8H3M5C7-F1
#
_cell.length_a   1.000
_cell.length_b   1.000
_cell.length_c   1.000
_cell.angle_alpha   90.00
_cell.angle_beta   90.00
_cell.angle_gamma   90.00
#
_symmetry.space_group_name_H-M   'P 1'
#
loop_
_entity.id
_entity.type
_entity.pdbx_description
1 polymer ?
#
loop_
_entity_poly.entity_id
_entity_poly.type
_entity_poly.pdbx_seq_one_letter_code
_entity_poly.pdbx_strand_id
1 'polypeptide(L)'
;MVALAGRTSMRRSVAPIKAQTIVWKILGDPTPPELPEPSEPPVPEEEPEVKSDGESEYETASESPEEETESDGKSEYETASAYQNIETRWYSAIRRFLFWKKQGNNVEFYDGSTQWTGSKSEFQDLSRDWFLIKANPNETLQDVHKRYNEEASAIAWRSRGQIDLQKSGTYAMASLRFFQDVTLAPRKAEDLTQEEDYWINLAYMGSLVWAEPYEGIATELDFNEFYPKILAFGGASWPVRAGEFKTITHNLNYYNLEYGIYQAFIKGQPANQKCIRGFRFNPAGYYTHYDLKLAIELDLHIELSSESPNALIYDKAYLMSGYNSFYQWASYLTNIKQEGGQAGKVAKHMLVSLWGRLYSDG
;
A
#
# COMPACT_ATOMS: atom_id res chain seq x y z
N MET A 1 -7.95 -16.66 -37.46
CA MET A 1 -6.78 -16.14 -38.23
C MET A 1 -5.73 -15.72 -37.21
N VAL A 2 -4.48 -16.17 -37.34
CA VAL A 2 -3.44 -15.90 -36.34
C VAL A 2 -2.84 -14.51 -36.55
N ALA A 3 -2.80 -13.68 -35.51
CA ALA A 3 -2.04 -12.44 -35.48
C ALA A 3 -0.92 -12.56 -34.43
N LEU A 4 0.32 -12.41 -34.88
CA LEU A 4 1.54 -12.49 -34.09
C LEU A 4 1.99 -11.09 -33.63
N ALA A 5 2.76 -11.09 -32.53
CA ALA A 5 3.72 -10.07 -32.10
C ALA A 5 3.17 -8.72 -31.60
N GLY A 6 3.58 -8.38 -30.37
CA GLY A 6 3.36 -7.09 -29.72
C GLY A 6 3.93 -7.07 -28.30
N ARG A 7 5.26 -7.14 -28.14
CA ARG A 7 5.92 -6.98 -26.83
C ARG A 7 5.90 -5.51 -26.41
N THR A 8 4.80 -5.04 -25.85
CA THR A 8 4.68 -3.67 -25.33
C THR A 8 5.30 -3.60 -23.93
N SER A 9 6.52 -3.05 -23.84
CA SER A 9 7.22 -2.81 -22.56
C SER A 9 6.60 -1.64 -21.80
N MET A 10 5.45 -1.84 -21.14
CA MET A 10 4.90 -0.83 -20.22
C MET A 10 5.76 -0.71 -18.95
N ARG A 11 6.65 0.29 -18.92
CA ARG A 11 7.26 0.79 -17.68
C ARG A 11 6.52 2.07 -17.30
N ARG A 12 5.84 2.07 -16.15
CA ARG A 12 5.01 3.20 -15.70
C ARG A 12 5.72 4.01 -14.63
N SER A 13 5.37 5.29 -14.60
CA SER A 13 5.87 6.31 -13.68
C SER A 13 5.60 5.95 -12.22
N VAL A 14 6.64 6.10 -11.40
CA VAL A 14 6.53 6.19 -9.94
C VAL A 14 7.50 7.29 -9.49
N ALA A 15 6.95 8.30 -8.83
CA ALA A 15 7.72 9.41 -8.26
C ALA A 15 8.45 8.99 -6.96
N PRO A 16 9.49 9.73 -6.54
CA PRO A 16 10.12 9.55 -5.23
C PRO A 16 9.14 9.79 -4.07
N ILE A 17 9.57 9.35 -2.89
CA ILE A 17 8.76 9.13 -1.70
C ILE A 17 9.10 10.19 -0.63
N LYS A 18 8.14 10.64 0.19
CA LYS A 18 8.21 11.88 1.00
C LYS A 18 6.91 12.06 1.81
N ALA A 19 6.79 12.73 2.97
CA ALA A 19 5.43 13.07 3.49
C ALA A 19 5.38 14.16 4.55
N GLN A 20 4.18 14.75 4.75
CA GLN A 20 3.74 15.24 6.05
C GLN A 20 2.21 15.09 6.30
N THR A 21 1.85 15.00 7.59
CA THR A 21 0.50 15.19 8.16
C THR A 21 -0.54 14.05 8.03
N ILE A 22 -0.25 12.88 8.61
CA ILE A 22 -1.28 11.92 9.06
C ILE A 22 -1.54 12.09 10.56
N VAL A 23 -2.22 13.19 10.92
CA VAL A 23 -2.84 13.37 12.26
C VAL A 23 -4.25 13.96 12.13
N TRP A 24 -4.50 14.83 11.13
CA TRP A 24 -5.76 15.55 10.99
C TRP A 24 -6.81 14.90 10.07
N LYS A 25 -6.42 14.05 9.11
CA LYS A 25 -7.35 13.41 8.15
C LYS A 25 -8.23 12.28 8.72
N ILE A 26 -8.06 11.88 9.99
CA ILE A 26 -8.81 10.76 10.60
C ILE A 26 -10.13 11.24 11.25
N LEU A 27 -10.40 12.56 11.28
CA LEU A 27 -11.53 13.14 12.02
C LEU A 27 -12.37 14.16 11.24
N GLY A 28 -12.08 14.41 9.96
CA GLY A 28 -12.92 15.24 9.10
C GLY A 28 -13.48 14.42 7.95
N ASP A 29 -14.77 14.13 7.99
CA ASP A 29 -15.50 13.62 6.83
C ASP A 29 -15.74 14.79 5.86
N PRO A 30 -15.34 14.68 4.58
CA PRO A 30 -15.94 15.50 3.53
C PRO A 30 -17.26 14.83 3.13
N THR A 31 -18.38 15.35 3.62
CA THR A 31 -19.71 14.92 3.19
C THR A 31 -19.82 15.07 1.66
N PRO A 32 -20.06 13.98 0.90
CA PRO A 32 -20.39 14.11 -0.52
C PRO A 32 -21.69 14.90 -0.67
N PRO A 33 -21.87 15.71 -1.73
CA PRO A 33 -23.19 16.27 -2.03
C PRO A 33 -24.17 15.14 -2.30
N GLU A 34 -25.37 15.23 -1.72
CA GLU A 34 -26.44 14.24 -1.92
C GLU A 34 -26.81 14.17 -3.40
N LEU A 35 -26.72 12.96 -3.97
CA LEU A 35 -27.32 12.64 -5.26
C LEU A 35 -28.82 12.37 -5.03
N PRO A 36 -29.71 12.79 -5.96
CA PRO A 36 -31.14 12.54 -5.82
C PRO A 36 -31.44 11.04 -5.80
N GLU A 37 -32.43 10.64 -5.00
CA GLU A 37 -32.81 9.24 -4.82
C GLU A 37 -33.18 8.58 -6.16
N PRO A 38 -32.68 7.37 -6.46
CA PRO A 38 -33.08 6.64 -7.66
C PRO A 38 -34.53 6.18 -7.52
N SER A 39 -35.35 6.48 -8.52
CA SER A 39 -36.72 5.99 -8.65
C SER A 39 -36.76 4.46 -8.66
N GLU A 40 -37.72 3.87 -7.94
CA GLU A 40 -37.87 2.41 -7.78
C GLU A 40 -37.88 1.67 -9.14
N PRO A 41 -37.10 0.57 -9.29
CA PRO A 41 -37.17 -0.27 -10.48
C PRO A 41 -38.48 -1.09 -10.50
N PRO A 42 -39.02 -1.40 -11.69
CA PRO A 42 -40.25 -2.19 -11.80
C PRO A 42 -40.04 -3.63 -11.32
N VAL A 43 -41.12 -4.19 -10.74
CA VAL A 43 -41.18 -5.56 -10.23
C VAL A 43 -40.98 -6.57 -11.37
N PRO A 44 -40.11 -7.59 -11.23
CA PRO A 44 -40.00 -8.66 -12.21
C PRO A 44 -41.25 -9.55 -12.25
N GLU A 45 -41.72 -9.89 -13.45
CA GLU A 45 -42.80 -10.86 -13.65
C GLU A 45 -42.29 -12.29 -13.41
N GLU A 46 -43.10 -13.14 -12.75
CA GLU A 46 -42.80 -14.56 -12.54
C GLU A 46 -43.14 -15.40 -13.79
N GLU A 47 -42.23 -16.28 -14.23
CA GLU A 47 -42.52 -17.38 -15.16
C GLU A 47 -41.88 -18.70 -14.67
N PRO A 48 -42.42 -19.86 -15.07
CA PRO A 48 -42.73 -20.91 -14.09
C PRO A 48 -41.69 -22.04 -13.92
N GLU A 49 -41.86 -22.76 -12.80
CA GLU A 49 -41.11 -23.95 -12.42
C GLU A 49 -41.09 -25.06 -13.48
N VAL A 50 -39.90 -25.65 -13.72
CA VAL A 50 -39.76 -26.94 -14.40
C VAL A 50 -39.26 -27.99 -13.40
N LYS A 51 -40.10 -28.98 -13.13
CA LYS A 51 -39.74 -30.16 -12.32
C LYS A 51 -38.86 -31.11 -13.13
N SER A 52 -37.86 -31.69 -12.48
CA SER A 52 -37.17 -32.90 -12.94
C SER A 52 -36.82 -33.75 -11.72
N ASP A 53 -37.44 -34.92 -11.64
CA ASP A 53 -37.23 -35.88 -10.55
C ASP A 53 -35.84 -36.53 -10.64
N GLY A 54 -35.31 -36.99 -9.50
CA GLY A 54 -33.95 -37.55 -9.42
C GLY A 54 -33.59 -38.04 -8.02
N GLU A 55 -34.25 -39.11 -7.57
CA GLU A 55 -33.96 -39.77 -6.30
C GLU A 55 -32.53 -40.36 -6.25
N SER A 56 -31.85 -40.21 -5.11
CA SER A 56 -31.03 -41.29 -4.54
C SER A 56 -30.74 -41.02 -3.06
N GLU A 57 -31.10 -41.99 -2.22
CA GLU A 57 -30.90 -41.96 -0.78
C GLU A 57 -29.51 -42.51 -0.41
N TYR A 58 -28.89 -41.97 0.65
CA TYR A 58 -28.21 -42.79 1.65
C TYR A 58 -28.12 -42.09 3.01
N GLU A 59 -28.08 -42.93 4.03
CA GLU A 59 -28.59 -42.73 5.39
C GLU A 59 -27.83 -41.73 6.28
N THR A 60 -28.53 -41.32 7.34
CA THR A 60 -28.01 -40.53 8.46
C THR A 60 -27.36 -41.44 9.50
N ALA A 61 -26.23 -41.01 10.10
CA ALA A 61 -25.74 -41.56 11.36
C ALA A 61 -25.45 -40.42 12.34
N SER A 62 -26.16 -40.44 13.47
CA SER A 62 -26.02 -39.50 14.59
C SER A 62 -25.41 -40.21 15.79
N GLU A 63 -24.36 -39.64 16.36
CA GLU A 63 -23.91 -39.95 17.73
C GLU A 63 -23.51 -38.65 18.44
N SER A 64 -23.61 -38.64 19.77
CA SER A 64 -23.63 -37.44 20.62
C SER A 64 -22.40 -37.44 21.59
N PRO A 65 -22.27 -36.51 22.57
CA PRO A 65 -20.99 -35.90 22.89
C PRO A 65 -20.11 -36.72 23.84
N GLU A 66 -18.79 -36.54 23.71
CA GLU A 66 -17.82 -36.97 24.72
C GLU A 66 -17.24 -35.80 25.53
N GLU A 67 -16.93 -36.13 26.78
CA GLU A 67 -16.80 -35.32 27.97
C GLU A 67 -15.66 -34.27 27.98
N GLU A 68 -15.86 -33.23 28.80
CA GLU A 68 -14.82 -32.27 29.17
C GLU A 68 -13.71 -32.97 29.97
N THR A 69 -12.44 -32.71 29.63
CA THR A 69 -11.31 -33.01 30.51
C THR A 69 -10.48 -31.74 30.72
N GLU A 70 -10.39 -31.31 31.99
CA GLU A 70 -9.50 -30.22 32.39
C GLU A 70 -8.04 -30.63 32.13
N SER A 71 -7.30 -29.79 31.40
CA SER A 71 -5.86 -29.95 31.21
C SER A 71 -5.15 -28.64 31.53
N ASP A 72 -4.16 -28.74 32.42
CA ASP A 72 -3.48 -27.61 33.06
C ASP A 72 -2.88 -26.59 32.09
N GLY A 73 -2.94 -25.32 32.50
CA GLY A 73 -2.55 -24.17 31.67
C GLY A 73 -1.05 -24.03 31.43
N LYS A 74 -0.50 -24.79 30.47
CA LYS A 74 0.75 -24.45 29.77
C LYS A 74 0.46 -24.06 28.34
N SER A 75 0.46 -22.76 28.09
CA SER A 75 0.22 -22.21 26.76
C SER A 75 1.36 -22.54 25.79
N GLU A 76 0.99 -22.76 24.53
CA GLU A 76 1.87 -23.04 23.40
C GLU A 76 2.94 -21.96 23.11
N TYR A 77 2.93 -20.83 23.84
CA TYR A 77 3.91 -19.75 23.72
C TYR A 77 5.36 -20.18 24.00
N GLU A 78 5.59 -21.12 24.93
CA GLU A 78 6.96 -21.52 25.32
C GLU A 78 7.70 -22.17 24.13
N THR A 79 6.99 -22.96 23.32
CA THR A 79 7.56 -23.70 22.18
C THR A 79 7.91 -22.78 21.00
N ALA A 80 7.18 -21.67 20.81
CA ALA A 80 7.46 -20.70 19.76
C ALA A 80 8.64 -19.77 20.09
N SER A 81 8.95 -19.58 21.38
CA SER A 81 10.01 -18.67 21.86
C SER A 81 11.44 -19.16 21.54
N ALA A 82 11.62 -20.42 21.15
CA ALA A 82 12.93 -21.02 20.91
C ALA A 82 13.70 -20.46 19.69
N TYR A 83 13.05 -19.72 18.79
CA TYR A 83 13.66 -19.16 17.57
C TYR A 83 14.00 -17.67 17.69
N GLN A 84 14.69 -17.28 18.76
CA GLN A 84 15.22 -15.92 18.91
C GLN A 84 16.54 -15.76 18.15
N ASN A 85 16.50 -15.08 17.01
CA ASN A 85 17.69 -14.43 16.43
C ASN A 85 17.97 -13.14 17.24
N ILE A 86 19.00 -13.17 18.09
CA ILE A 86 19.24 -12.16 19.13
C ILE A 86 19.97 -10.89 18.60
N GLU A 87 20.37 -10.85 17.32
CA GLU A 87 21.24 -9.79 16.77
C GLU A 87 20.52 -8.53 16.19
N THR A 88 19.20 -8.41 16.28
CA THR A 88 18.50 -7.17 15.86
C THR A 88 18.46 -6.11 16.98
N ARG A 89 19.51 -5.29 17.01
CA ARG A 89 19.86 -4.24 18.01
C ARG A 89 18.88 -3.05 18.16
N TRP A 90 17.58 -3.23 17.90
CA TRP A 90 16.56 -2.15 17.89
C TRP A 90 15.49 -2.26 18.98
N TYR A 91 15.50 -3.31 19.82
CA TYR A 91 14.50 -3.50 20.87
C TYR A 91 14.93 -2.84 22.19
N SER A 92 14.75 -1.52 22.32
CA SER A 92 15.02 -0.80 23.58
C SER A 92 13.80 -0.55 24.47
N ALA A 93 12.58 -0.87 24.01
CA ALA A 93 11.39 -0.97 24.86
C ALA A 93 10.31 -1.84 24.18
N ILE A 94 9.73 -2.79 24.92
CA ILE A 94 8.47 -3.44 24.53
C ILE A 94 7.36 -2.42 24.81
N ARG A 95 6.91 -1.71 23.76
CA ARG A 95 5.72 -0.85 23.85
C ARG A 95 4.49 -1.72 24.04
N ARG A 96 3.55 -1.24 24.85
CA ARG A 96 2.31 -1.96 25.16
C ARG A 96 1.27 -1.79 24.05
N PHE A 97 0.26 -2.65 24.02
CA PHE A 97 -0.80 -2.67 23.00
C PHE A 97 -2.07 -2.00 23.51
N LEU A 98 -2.59 -1.04 22.75
CA LEU A 98 -3.85 -0.39 23.07
C LEU A 98 -4.80 -0.48 21.87
N PHE A 99 -5.89 -1.19 22.08
CA PHE A 99 -6.95 -1.38 21.11
C PHE A 99 -7.94 -0.22 21.21
N TRP A 100 -8.40 0.32 20.08
CA TRP A 100 -9.26 1.51 20.12
C TRP A 100 -10.33 1.57 19.02
N LYS A 101 -11.43 2.27 19.34
CA LYS A 101 -12.55 2.53 18.43
C LYS A 101 -13.05 3.98 18.60
N LYS A 102 -13.32 4.68 17.50
CA LYS A 102 -13.92 6.03 17.55
C LYS A 102 -15.42 5.91 17.84
N GLN A 103 -15.92 6.68 18.80
CA GLN A 103 -17.34 6.75 19.16
C GLN A 103 -17.76 8.23 19.23
N GLY A 104 -18.27 8.75 18.10
CA GLY A 104 -18.58 10.18 17.97
C GLY A 104 -17.33 11.05 18.16
N ASN A 105 -17.35 11.90 19.19
CA ASN A 105 -16.22 12.77 19.57
C ASN A 105 -15.22 12.11 20.54
N ASN A 106 -15.58 10.95 21.10
CA ASN A 106 -14.78 10.22 22.08
C ASN A 106 -14.05 9.04 21.42
N VAL A 107 -13.11 8.46 22.15
CA VAL A 107 -12.41 7.22 21.76
C VAL A 107 -12.58 6.20 22.88
N GLU A 108 -13.05 5.00 22.53
CA GLU A 108 -13.00 3.85 23.43
C GLU A 108 -11.64 3.16 23.30
N PHE A 109 -11.09 2.74 24.43
CA PHE A 109 -9.78 2.12 24.57
C PHE A 109 -9.87 0.80 25.35
N TYR A 110 -8.99 -0.14 25.05
CA TYR A 110 -8.86 -1.41 25.76
C TYR A 110 -7.40 -1.88 25.74
N ASP A 111 -6.84 -2.23 26.89
CA ASP A 111 -5.42 -2.61 27.05
C ASP A 111 -5.19 -4.14 27.13
N GLY A 112 -6.23 -4.94 26.87
CA GLY A 112 -6.25 -6.38 27.11
C GLY A 112 -6.84 -6.79 28.46
N SER A 113 -7.05 -5.83 29.37
CA SER A 113 -7.66 -6.05 30.70
C SER A 113 -8.83 -5.11 30.99
N THR A 114 -8.65 -3.82 30.74
CA THR A 114 -9.54 -2.73 31.17
C THR A 114 -10.01 -1.97 29.95
N GLN A 115 -11.31 -1.70 29.87
CA GLN A 115 -11.92 -0.88 28.82
C GLN A 115 -12.39 0.46 29.40
N TRP A 116 -12.09 1.57 28.73
CA TRP A 116 -12.54 2.90 29.13
C TRP A 116 -12.80 3.81 27.93
N THR A 117 -13.49 4.92 28.17
CA THR A 117 -13.72 5.98 27.18
C THR A 117 -12.86 7.18 27.53
N GLY A 118 -12.06 7.63 26.57
CA GLY A 118 -11.13 8.74 26.71
C GLY A 118 -11.28 9.81 25.63
N SER A 119 -10.47 10.85 25.77
CA SER A 119 -10.52 12.06 24.93
C SER A 119 -9.59 12.01 23.71
N LYS A 120 -9.81 12.90 22.73
CA LYS A 120 -8.90 13.08 21.58
C LYS A 120 -7.48 13.50 22.00
N SER A 121 -7.33 14.30 23.05
CA SER A 121 -6.02 14.69 23.59
C SER A 121 -5.31 13.49 24.22
N GLU A 122 -6.03 12.71 25.03
CA GLU A 122 -5.52 11.48 25.65
C GLU A 122 -5.06 10.45 24.60
N PHE A 123 -5.78 10.31 23.48
CA PHE A 123 -5.33 9.52 22.34
C PHE A 123 -3.93 9.93 21.83
N GLN A 124 -3.65 11.23 21.75
CA GLN A 124 -2.37 11.74 21.28
C GLN A 124 -1.25 11.48 22.28
N ASP A 125 -1.51 11.61 23.58
CA ASP A 125 -0.52 11.31 24.61
C ASP A 125 -0.24 9.79 24.69
N LEU A 126 -1.28 8.95 24.70
CA LEU A 126 -1.14 7.48 24.70
C LEU A 126 -0.39 6.94 23.48
N SER A 127 -0.50 7.60 22.31
CA SER A 127 0.22 7.22 21.08
C SER A 127 1.75 7.25 21.21
N ARG A 128 2.29 7.92 22.23
CA ARG A 128 3.73 8.01 22.48
C ARG A 128 4.31 6.72 23.05
N ASP A 129 3.55 6.05 23.93
CA ASP A 129 4.02 4.89 24.69
C ASP A 129 3.39 3.56 24.22
N TRP A 130 2.22 3.62 23.57
CA TRP A 130 1.44 2.46 23.16
C TRP A 130 1.43 2.28 21.63
N PHE A 131 1.40 1.03 21.18
CA PHE A 131 1.00 0.70 19.81
C PHE A 131 -0.52 0.70 19.71
N LEU A 132 -1.06 1.71 19.00
CA LEU A 132 -2.50 1.90 18.85
C LEU A 132 -3.06 1.03 17.70
N ILE A 133 -3.83 0.00 18.04
CA ILE A 133 -4.45 -0.92 17.09
C ILE A 133 -5.95 -0.58 16.94
N LYS A 134 -6.37 -0.21 15.73
CA LYS A 134 -7.76 0.22 15.47
C LYS A 134 -8.68 -0.99 15.26
N ALA A 135 -9.83 -1.00 15.92
CA ALA A 135 -10.92 -1.93 15.65
C ALA A 135 -11.58 -1.66 14.28
N ASN A 136 -12.00 -2.72 13.59
CA ASN A 136 -12.84 -2.61 12.40
C ASN A 136 -14.25 -2.08 12.76
N PRO A 137 -15.03 -1.55 11.80
CA PRO A 137 -16.34 -0.93 12.09
C PRO A 137 -17.29 -1.82 12.91
N ASN A 138 -17.36 -3.11 12.58
CA ASN A 138 -18.27 -4.08 13.18
C ASN A 138 -17.61 -4.93 14.28
N GLU A 139 -16.43 -4.54 14.76
CA GLU A 139 -15.61 -5.31 15.71
C GLU A 139 -15.68 -4.70 17.12
N THR A 140 -15.72 -5.53 18.17
CA THR A 140 -15.56 -5.06 19.57
C THR A 140 -14.08 -4.87 19.91
N LEU A 141 -13.78 -4.26 21.06
CA LEU A 141 -12.40 -4.09 21.50
C LEU A 141 -11.73 -5.41 21.92
N GLN A 142 -12.52 -6.37 22.40
CA GLN A 142 -12.10 -7.72 22.72
C GLN A 142 -11.84 -8.55 21.45
N ASP A 143 -12.68 -8.41 20.42
CA ASP A 143 -12.49 -9.07 19.12
C ASP A 143 -11.19 -8.62 18.44
N VAL A 144 -10.92 -7.31 18.38
CA VAL A 144 -9.66 -6.81 17.78
C VAL A 144 -8.44 -7.27 18.56
N HIS A 145 -8.51 -7.36 19.89
CA HIS A 145 -7.44 -7.91 20.72
C HIS A 145 -7.17 -9.38 20.38
N LYS A 146 -8.23 -10.21 20.33
CA LYS A 146 -8.14 -11.62 19.95
C LYS A 146 -7.57 -11.78 18.53
N ARG A 147 -8.18 -11.12 17.54
CA ARG A 147 -7.77 -11.17 16.14
C ARG A 147 -6.30 -10.74 15.96
N TYR A 148 -5.89 -9.66 16.62
CA TYR A 148 -4.51 -9.17 16.53
C TYR A 148 -3.51 -10.19 17.06
N ASN A 149 -3.82 -10.86 18.19
CA ASN A 149 -2.95 -11.90 18.76
C ASN A 149 -2.88 -13.15 17.86
N GLU A 150 -4.00 -13.56 17.26
CA GLU A 150 -4.04 -14.64 16.25
C GLU A 150 -3.21 -14.31 15.01
N GLU A 151 -3.40 -13.10 14.46
CA GLU A 151 -2.66 -12.57 13.31
C GLU A 151 -1.15 -12.50 13.58
N ALA A 152 -0.76 -11.97 14.76
CA ALA A 152 0.62 -11.86 15.20
C ALA A 152 1.29 -13.23 15.34
N SER A 153 0.59 -14.19 15.96
CA SER A 153 1.10 -15.56 16.14
C SER A 153 1.23 -16.27 14.80
N ALA A 154 0.22 -16.16 13.92
CA ALA A 154 0.22 -16.80 12.62
C ALA A 154 1.34 -16.28 11.69
N ILE A 155 1.58 -14.96 11.64
CA ILE A 155 2.65 -14.41 10.82
C ILE A 155 4.04 -14.70 11.41
N ALA A 156 4.20 -14.69 12.74
CA ALA A 156 5.45 -15.05 13.40
C ALA A 156 5.82 -16.51 13.14
N TRP A 157 4.88 -17.44 13.34
CA TRP A 157 5.06 -18.85 13.00
C TRP A 157 5.40 -19.04 11.52
N ARG A 158 4.57 -18.48 10.62
CA ARG A 158 4.73 -18.67 9.17
C ARG A 158 6.03 -18.07 8.64
N SER A 159 6.49 -16.94 9.20
CA SER A 159 7.75 -16.30 8.82
C SER A 159 8.98 -16.88 9.53
N ARG A 160 8.81 -17.88 10.42
CA ARG A 160 9.86 -18.42 11.31
C ARG A 160 10.54 -17.33 12.13
N GLY A 161 9.75 -16.42 12.69
CA GLY A 161 10.20 -15.30 13.53
C GLY A 161 10.76 -14.09 12.79
N GLN A 162 10.82 -14.09 11.46
CA GLN A 162 11.31 -12.93 10.68
C GLN A 162 10.36 -11.72 10.74
N ILE A 163 9.06 -11.95 10.96
CA ILE A 163 8.04 -10.92 11.07
C ILE A 163 7.32 -11.11 12.42
N ASP A 164 7.40 -10.09 13.28
CA ASP A 164 6.85 -10.12 14.63
C ASP A 164 6.03 -8.85 14.90
N LEU A 165 4.70 -8.98 14.84
CA LEU A 165 3.78 -7.86 15.11
C LEU A 165 3.87 -7.38 16.56
N GLN A 166 4.09 -8.29 17.52
CA GLN A 166 4.18 -7.93 18.94
C GLN A 166 5.39 -7.04 19.25
N LYS A 167 6.40 -7.04 18.38
CA LYS A 167 7.53 -6.10 18.46
C LYS A 167 7.33 -4.84 17.62
N SER A 168 6.55 -4.88 16.55
CA SER A 168 6.41 -3.76 15.58
C SER A 168 5.13 -2.93 15.72
N GLY A 169 4.09 -3.41 16.40
CA GLY A 169 2.82 -2.72 16.49
C GLY A 169 1.96 -2.92 15.25
N THR A 170 2.08 -2.02 14.28
CA THR A 170 1.21 -2.00 13.10
C THR A 170 1.79 -2.82 11.94
N TYR A 171 0.93 -3.28 11.01
CA TYR A 171 1.40 -3.94 9.79
C TYR A 171 2.34 -3.05 8.96
N ALA A 172 2.14 -1.73 8.97
CA ALA A 172 3.00 -0.77 8.28
C ALA A 172 4.43 -0.75 8.86
N MET A 173 4.55 -0.74 10.19
CA MET A 173 5.84 -0.80 10.88
C MET A 173 6.48 -2.20 10.77
N ALA A 174 5.69 -3.27 10.80
CA ALA A 174 6.15 -4.63 10.52
C ALA A 174 6.76 -4.73 9.11
N SER A 175 6.06 -4.16 8.13
CA SER A 175 6.46 -4.17 6.72
C SER A 175 7.73 -3.35 6.50
N LEU A 176 7.84 -2.17 7.13
CA LEU A 176 9.05 -1.34 7.09
C LEU A 176 10.26 -2.05 7.69
N ARG A 177 10.12 -2.67 8.87
CA ARG A 177 11.22 -3.38 9.53
C ARG A 177 11.68 -4.58 8.71
N PHE A 178 10.74 -5.44 8.29
CA PHE A 178 11.06 -6.57 7.42
C PHE A 178 11.72 -6.11 6.11
N PHE A 179 11.26 -5.00 5.52
CA PHE A 179 11.92 -4.36 4.38
C PHE A 179 13.37 -3.94 4.71
N GLN A 180 13.62 -3.26 5.83
CA GLN A 180 14.96 -2.84 6.27
C GLN A 180 15.90 -4.01 6.60
N ASP A 181 15.35 -5.17 6.94
CA ASP A 181 16.12 -6.40 7.19
C ASP A 181 16.53 -7.12 5.89
N VAL A 182 15.70 -7.08 4.83
CA VAL A 182 15.93 -7.82 3.57
C VAL A 182 16.35 -6.96 2.37
N THR A 183 16.29 -5.63 2.47
CA THR A 183 16.69 -4.72 1.38
C THR A 183 18.21 -4.62 1.26
N LEU A 184 18.71 -4.44 0.03
CA LEU A 184 20.10 -4.06 -0.21
C LEU A 184 20.31 -2.53 -0.21
N ALA A 185 19.23 -1.76 -0.05
CA ALA A 185 19.28 -0.30 0.06
C ALA A 185 19.83 0.16 1.42
N PRO A 186 20.29 1.41 1.55
CA PRO A 186 20.59 2.00 2.86
C PRO A 186 19.40 1.90 3.81
N ARG A 187 19.63 1.38 5.04
CA ARG A 187 18.56 1.17 6.05
C ARG A 187 17.89 2.46 6.53
N LYS A 188 18.60 3.58 6.46
CA LYS A 188 18.08 4.94 6.65
C LYS A 188 18.32 5.71 5.34
N ALA A 189 17.34 6.46 4.89
CA ALA A 189 17.52 7.45 3.83
C ALA A 189 18.41 8.61 4.31
N GLU A 190 18.97 9.35 3.36
CA GLU A 190 19.52 10.68 3.59
C GLU A 190 18.36 11.66 3.86
N ASP A 191 18.56 12.64 4.74
CA ASP A 191 17.52 13.62 5.09
C ASP A 191 17.31 14.59 3.91
N LEU A 192 16.08 14.75 3.42
CA LEU A 192 15.80 15.60 2.24
C LEU A 192 16.01 17.08 2.53
N THR A 193 16.56 17.81 1.55
CA THR A 193 16.59 19.28 1.62
C THR A 193 15.17 19.86 1.41
N GLN A 194 14.87 21.03 1.97
CA GLN A 194 13.54 21.66 1.80
C GLN A 194 13.17 21.92 0.33
N GLU A 195 14.17 22.14 -0.54
CA GLU A 195 13.96 22.37 -1.97
C GLU A 195 13.71 21.07 -2.72
N GLU A 196 14.49 20.03 -2.46
CA GLU A 196 14.26 18.68 -3.00
C GLU A 196 12.90 18.12 -2.57
N ASP A 197 12.58 18.28 -1.28
CA ASP A 197 11.29 18.02 -0.68
C ASP A 197 10.17 18.76 -1.46
N TYR A 198 10.31 20.07 -1.69
CA TYR A 198 9.35 20.86 -2.46
C TYR A 198 9.12 20.32 -3.88
N TRP A 199 10.19 19.96 -4.61
CA TRP A 199 10.11 19.42 -5.98
C TRP A 199 9.44 18.04 -6.03
N ILE A 200 9.78 17.14 -5.10
CA ILE A 200 9.12 15.82 -4.98
C ILE A 200 7.63 15.99 -4.68
N ASN A 201 7.27 16.95 -3.81
CA ASN A 201 5.87 17.29 -3.50
C ASN A 201 5.10 17.75 -4.75
N LEU A 202 5.67 18.66 -5.54
CA LEU A 202 5.01 19.19 -6.71
C LEU A 202 4.91 18.18 -7.86
N ALA A 203 5.87 17.26 -7.99
CA ALA A 203 5.82 16.16 -8.96
C ALA A 203 4.85 15.03 -8.56
N TYR A 204 4.42 14.97 -7.30
CA TYR A 204 3.56 13.88 -6.82
C TYR A 204 2.15 13.97 -7.43
N MET A 205 1.81 12.96 -8.23
CA MET A 205 0.46 12.74 -8.73
C MET A 205 -0.06 11.37 -8.29
N GLY A 206 -1.34 11.33 -7.90
CA GLY A 206 -2.03 10.07 -7.63
C GLY A 206 -2.36 9.29 -8.91
N SER A 207 -3.05 8.16 -8.73
CA SER A 207 -3.46 7.27 -9.81
C SER A 207 -4.19 7.98 -10.95
N LEU A 208 -3.96 7.49 -12.17
CA LEU A 208 -4.75 7.87 -13.34
C LEU A 208 -6.17 7.30 -13.17
N VAL A 209 -7.16 8.19 -13.09
CA VAL A 209 -8.59 7.84 -12.98
C VAL A 209 -9.32 8.55 -14.10
N TRP A 210 -10.12 7.80 -14.85
CA TRP A 210 -10.86 8.31 -15.99
C TRP A 210 -12.06 7.37 -16.28
N ALA A 211 -13.19 7.93 -16.71
CA ALA A 211 -14.39 7.20 -17.10
C ALA A 211 -15.17 7.97 -18.18
N GLU A 212 -15.99 7.26 -18.96
CA GLU A 212 -17.05 7.82 -19.80
C GLU A 212 -18.39 7.11 -19.49
N PRO A 213 -19.55 7.74 -19.74
CA PRO A 213 -20.83 7.06 -19.68
C PRO A 213 -20.84 5.83 -20.59
N TYR A 214 -21.24 4.69 -20.04
CA TYR A 214 -21.32 3.41 -20.74
C TYR A 214 -22.57 2.66 -20.28
N GLU A 215 -23.23 2.00 -21.22
CA GLU A 215 -24.42 1.18 -20.99
C GLU A 215 -24.23 -0.17 -21.69
N GLY A 216 -24.52 -1.26 -20.98
CA GLY A 216 -24.28 -2.63 -21.46
C GLY A 216 -23.38 -3.45 -20.52
N ILE A 217 -22.94 -4.61 -21.00
CA ILE A 217 -22.14 -5.56 -20.21
C ILE A 217 -20.65 -5.17 -20.28
N ALA A 218 -20.07 -4.83 -19.14
CA ALA A 218 -18.64 -4.57 -18.99
C ALA A 218 -17.89 -5.79 -18.40
N THR A 219 -16.56 -5.79 -18.54
CA THR A 219 -15.67 -6.74 -17.85
C THR A 219 -14.54 -5.96 -17.18
N GLU A 220 -14.38 -6.12 -15.87
CA GLU A 220 -13.31 -5.51 -15.09
C GLU A 220 -12.05 -6.38 -15.10
N LEU A 221 -10.88 -5.73 -15.17
CA LEU A 221 -9.57 -6.38 -15.06
C LEU A 221 -8.70 -5.56 -14.09
N ASP A 222 -8.24 -6.19 -13.01
CA ASP A 222 -7.33 -5.57 -12.03
C ASP A 222 -5.93 -6.20 -12.05
N PHE A 223 -4.94 -5.38 -11.70
CA PHE A 223 -3.55 -5.80 -11.53
C PHE A 223 -3.29 -6.27 -10.09
N ASN A 224 -3.30 -7.59 -9.91
CA ASN A 224 -2.78 -8.25 -8.71
C ASN A 224 -1.46 -7.61 -8.25
N GLU A 225 -1.43 -7.06 -7.03
CA GLU A 225 -0.25 -6.42 -6.39
C GLU A 225 0.47 -5.35 -7.25
N PHE A 226 -0.25 -4.51 -8.00
CA PHE A 226 0.32 -3.51 -8.91
C PHE A 226 1.51 -2.72 -8.34
N TYR A 227 1.35 -2.03 -7.20
CA TYR A 227 2.42 -1.21 -6.61
C TYR A 227 3.62 -2.04 -6.12
N PRO A 228 3.47 -3.11 -5.30
CA PRO A 228 4.59 -3.99 -4.95
C PRO A 228 5.34 -4.55 -6.16
N LYS A 229 4.65 -4.89 -7.26
CA LYS A 229 5.29 -5.39 -8.48
C LYS A 229 6.09 -4.32 -9.21
N ILE A 230 5.66 -3.06 -9.21
CA ILE A 230 6.44 -1.97 -9.79
C ILE A 230 7.65 -1.63 -8.89
N LEU A 231 7.46 -1.58 -7.57
CA LEU A 231 8.56 -1.40 -6.61
C LEU A 231 9.66 -2.45 -6.81
N ALA A 232 9.28 -3.72 -6.90
CA ALA A 232 10.18 -4.86 -7.09
C ALA A 232 10.68 -5.06 -8.53
N PHE A 233 10.23 -4.25 -9.50
CA PHE A 233 10.57 -4.47 -10.91
C PHE A 233 12.06 -4.18 -11.15
N GLY A 234 12.79 -5.17 -11.68
CA GLY A 234 14.23 -5.00 -11.96
C GLY A 234 14.58 -3.94 -13.01
N GLY A 235 13.60 -3.50 -13.81
CA GLY A 235 13.74 -2.37 -14.73
C GLY A 235 13.26 -1.02 -14.17
N ALA A 236 12.79 -0.98 -12.91
CA ALA A 236 12.60 0.24 -12.15
C ALA A 236 13.90 0.60 -11.42
N SER A 237 14.04 1.87 -11.06
CA SER A 237 15.20 2.38 -10.33
C SER A 237 14.75 3.41 -9.32
N TRP A 238 15.43 3.49 -8.18
CA TRP A 238 15.04 4.31 -7.04
C TRP A 238 16.26 5.10 -6.55
N PRO A 239 16.15 6.41 -6.31
CA PRO A 239 17.25 7.17 -5.73
C PRO A 239 17.49 6.73 -4.29
N VAL A 240 18.75 6.54 -3.93
CA VAL A 240 19.18 6.25 -2.54
C VAL A 240 20.07 7.35 -1.95
N ARG A 241 20.15 8.49 -2.63
CA ARG A 241 20.82 9.73 -2.22
C ARG A 241 20.08 10.96 -2.74
N ALA A 242 20.39 12.11 -2.17
CA ALA A 242 19.92 13.41 -2.65
C ALA A 242 20.26 13.65 -4.15
N GLY A 243 19.34 14.33 -4.85
CA GLY A 243 19.54 14.77 -6.23
C GLY A 243 20.30 16.10 -6.35
N GLU A 244 20.73 16.40 -7.57
CA GLU A 244 21.39 17.65 -7.95
C GLU A 244 20.44 18.55 -8.74
N PHE A 245 20.29 19.81 -8.33
CA PHE A 245 19.59 20.82 -9.11
C PHE A 245 20.42 21.28 -10.32
N LYS A 246 19.80 21.26 -11.50
CA LYS A 246 20.43 21.55 -12.80
C LYS A 246 19.53 22.43 -13.67
N THR A 247 20.16 23.08 -14.64
CA THR A 247 19.49 23.91 -15.64
C THR A 247 19.80 23.34 -17.01
N ILE A 248 18.83 22.66 -17.58
CA ILE A 248 18.90 21.99 -18.88
C ILE A 248 18.47 22.99 -19.94
N THR A 249 19.39 23.28 -20.85
CA THR A 249 19.25 24.28 -21.93
C THR A 249 19.00 23.66 -23.30
N HIS A 250 18.98 22.33 -23.39
CA HIS A 250 18.84 21.59 -24.63
C HIS A 250 17.51 20.82 -24.68
N ASN A 251 17.02 20.53 -25.88
CA ASN A 251 15.74 19.83 -26.06
C ASN A 251 15.81 18.39 -25.52
N LEU A 252 14.80 18.02 -24.73
CA LEU A 252 14.64 16.67 -24.21
C LEU A 252 14.17 15.72 -25.31
N ASN A 253 14.69 14.49 -25.29
CA ASN A 253 14.27 13.36 -26.09
C ASN A 253 14.39 12.07 -25.26
N TYR A 254 13.99 10.93 -25.83
CA TYR A 254 13.95 9.66 -25.10
C TYR A 254 15.31 9.20 -24.55
N TYR A 255 16.40 9.55 -25.24
CA TYR A 255 17.75 9.01 -24.99
C TYR A 255 18.61 9.88 -24.07
N ASN A 256 18.40 11.20 -24.03
CA ASN A 256 19.12 12.12 -23.14
C ASN A 256 18.38 12.42 -21.83
N LEU A 257 17.19 11.86 -21.61
CA LEU A 257 16.43 12.10 -20.40
C LEU A 257 16.99 11.33 -19.19
N GLU A 258 17.69 12.05 -18.34
CA GLU A 258 18.24 11.59 -17.06
C GLU A 258 17.13 11.27 -16.04
N TYR A 259 17.46 10.45 -15.03
CA TYR A 259 16.52 10.10 -13.96
C TYR A 259 16.32 11.33 -13.07
N GLY A 260 15.12 11.87 -13.01
CA GLY A 260 14.87 13.13 -12.30
C GLY A 260 13.43 13.59 -12.30
N ILE A 261 13.25 14.80 -11.78
CA ILE A 261 12.04 15.63 -11.82
C ILE A 261 12.39 16.89 -12.63
N TYR A 262 11.47 17.36 -13.46
CA TYR A 262 11.67 18.47 -14.39
C TYR A 262 10.50 19.44 -14.28
N GLN A 263 10.80 20.74 -14.26
CA GLN A 263 9.80 21.80 -14.42
C GLN A 263 9.56 22.01 -15.92
N ALA A 264 8.40 21.58 -16.41
CA ALA A 264 8.05 21.58 -17.82
C ALA A 264 6.58 21.91 -18.06
N PHE A 265 6.31 22.55 -19.19
CA PHE A 265 4.97 22.75 -19.72
C PHE A 265 4.71 21.78 -20.88
N ILE A 266 3.64 20.98 -20.79
CA ILE A 266 3.31 19.95 -21.79
C ILE A 266 2.07 20.40 -22.57
N LYS A 267 2.20 20.43 -23.90
CA LYS A 267 1.22 20.92 -24.86
C LYS A 267 0.81 19.83 -25.86
N GLY A 268 -0.35 20.05 -26.47
CA GLY A 268 -0.79 19.34 -27.67
C GLY A 268 -1.78 18.20 -27.41
N GLN A 269 -2.26 17.63 -28.51
CA GLN A 269 -2.95 16.35 -28.56
C GLN A 269 -2.07 15.40 -29.40
N PRO A 270 -2.02 14.09 -29.10
CA PRO A 270 -1.28 13.11 -29.88
C PRO A 270 -1.64 13.20 -31.35
N ALA A 271 -0.62 13.22 -32.21
CA ALA A 271 -0.80 13.36 -33.66
C ALA A 271 -1.53 12.16 -34.33
N ASN A 272 -1.75 11.09 -33.57
CA ASN A 272 -2.36 9.84 -33.99
C ASN A 272 -3.50 9.46 -33.02
N GLN A 273 -4.30 8.45 -33.35
CA GLN A 273 -5.34 7.86 -32.47
C GLN A 273 -4.81 7.22 -31.16
N LYS A 274 -3.56 7.51 -30.76
CA LYS A 274 -3.00 7.19 -29.44
C LYS A 274 -3.86 7.86 -28.35
N CYS A 275 -4.26 7.08 -27.36
CA CYS A 275 -5.26 7.52 -26.39
C CYS A 275 -4.69 8.52 -25.37
N ILE A 276 -5.11 9.79 -25.42
CA ILE A 276 -4.77 10.82 -24.40
C ILE A 276 -5.14 10.42 -22.97
N ARG A 277 -6.14 9.54 -22.81
CA ARG A 277 -6.60 9.05 -21.50
C ARG A 277 -5.48 8.36 -20.71
N GLY A 278 -4.37 8.00 -21.36
CA GLY A 278 -3.17 7.44 -20.72
C GLY A 278 -2.23 8.46 -20.06
N PHE A 279 -2.38 9.76 -20.30
CA PHE A 279 -1.51 10.80 -19.71
C PHE A 279 -2.24 11.67 -18.68
N ARG A 280 -1.58 11.96 -17.56
CA ARG A 280 -2.07 12.89 -16.54
C ARG A 280 -1.22 14.16 -16.58
N PHE A 281 -1.84 15.30 -16.90
CA PHE A 281 -1.18 16.60 -16.79
C PHE A 281 -1.05 17.00 -15.31
N ASN A 282 0.14 17.47 -14.93
CA ASN A 282 0.39 18.05 -13.63
C ASN A 282 0.15 19.58 -13.69
N PRO A 283 -0.84 20.13 -12.97
CA PRO A 283 -1.09 21.57 -12.96
C PRO A 283 0.04 22.39 -12.33
N ALA A 284 0.91 21.79 -11.51
CA ALA A 284 2.09 22.47 -10.98
C ALA A 284 3.23 22.59 -12.02
N GLY A 285 3.18 21.84 -13.12
CA GLY A 285 4.24 21.82 -14.13
C GLY A 285 5.48 20.99 -13.75
N TYR A 286 5.41 20.12 -12.74
CA TYR A 286 6.52 19.26 -12.34
C TYR A 286 6.27 17.82 -12.78
N TYR A 287 7.20 17.22 -13.52
CA TYR A 287 7.04 15.90 -14.11
C TYR A 287 8.26 15.04 -13.81
N THR A 288 8.05 13.77 -13.49
CA THR A 288 9.17 12.82 -13.43
C THR A 288 9.67 12.51 -14.84
N HIS A 289 10.89 12.01 -14.93
CA HIS A 289 11.45 11.49 -16.18
C HIS A 289 10.60 10.35 -16.80
N TYR A 290 9.80 9.61 -16.00
CA TYR A 290 8.87 8.62 -16.55
C TYR A 290 7.66 9.27 -17.21
N ASP A 291 7.12 10.34 -16.61
CA ASP A 291 6.00 11.09 -17.18
C ASP A 291 6.44 11.77 -18.49
N LEU A 292 7.64 12.36 -18.52
CA LEU A 292 8.20 12.94 -19.74
C LEU A 292 8.50 11.88 -20.82
N LYS A 293 8.96 10.67 -20.46
CA LYS A 293 9.06 9.56 -21.43
C LYS A 293 7.71 9.20 -22.04
N LEU A 294 6.67 9.10 -21.21
CA LEU A 294 5.31 8.81 -21.68
C LEU A 294 4.77 9.95 -22.57
N ALA A 295 5.04 11.21 -22.24
CA ALA A 295 4.68 12.35 -23.07
C ALA A 295 5.37 12.31 -24.45
N ILE A 296 6.66 11.94 -24.50
CA ILE A 296 7.40 11.71 -25.76
C ILE A 296 6.79 10.55 -26.55
N GLU A 297 6.50 9.41 -25.91
CA GLU A 297 5.88 8.24 -26.55
C GLU A 297 4.47 8.53 -27.12
N LEU A 298 3.76 9.51 -26.54
CA LEU A 298 2.45 10.00 -26.97
C LEU A 298 2.52 11.16 -27.98
N ASP A 299 3.72 11.51 -28.48
CA ASP A 299 3.97 12.62 -29.41
C ASP A 299 3.52 13.99 -28.85
N LEU A 300 3.54 14.19 -27.53
CA LEU A 300 3.22 15.48 -26.88
C LEU A 300 4.40 16.45 -26.93
N HIS A 301 4.11 17.74 -27.03
CA HIS A 301 5.13 18.79 -27.03
C HIS A 301 5.56 19.14 -25.61
N ILE A 302 6.86 18.99 -25.30
CA ILE A 302 7.45 19.33 -24.00
C ILE A 302 8.27 20.61 -24.14
N GLU A 303 8.00 21.58 -23.28
CA GLU A 303 8.73 22.84 -23.18
C GLU A 303 9.29 22.94 -21.75
N LEU A 304 10.61 22.94 -21.59
CA LEU A 304 11.22 23.13 -20.27
C LEU A 304 11.02 24.56 -19.77
N SER A 305 10.93 24.72 -18.45
CA SER A 305 10.98 26.05 -17.82
C SER A 305 12.27 26.77 -18.20
N SER A 306 12.16 28.08 -18.46
CA SER A 306 13.29 28.99 -18.63
C SER A 306 13.89 29.45 -17.30
N GLU A 307 13.23 29.17 -16.18
CA GLU A 307 13.74 29.45 -14.84
C GLU A 307 14.83 28.43 -14.45
N SER A 308 15.67 28.81 -13.49
CA SER A 308 16.83 28.03 -13.04
C SER A 308 16.73 27.79 -11.54
N PRO A 309 16.77 26.54 -11.04
CA PRO A 309 16.88 25.28 -11.78
C PRO A 309 15.58 24.87 -12.48
N ASN A 310 15.68 24.13 -13.60
CA ASN A 310 14.53 23.50 -14.27
C ASN A 310 14.53 21.97 -14.20
N ALA A 311 15.54 21.36 -13.55
CA ALA A 311 15.59 19.93 -13.27
C ALA A 311 16.23 19.62 -11.91
N LEU A 312 15.76 18.55 -11.29
CA LEU A 312 16.35 17.85 -10.15
C LEU A 312 16.74 16.45 -10.62
N ILE A 313 18.05 16.18 -10.74
CA ILE A 313 18.60 14.98 -11.38
C ILE A 313 19.29 14.10 -10.34
N TYR A 314 18.97 12.81 -10.35
CA TYR A 314 19.63 11.82 -9.50
C TYR A 314 20.68 11.07 -10.32
N ASP A 315 21.94 11.09 -9.87
CA ASP A 315 23.03 10.37 -10.53
C ASP A 315 22.72 8.87 -10.60
N LYS A 316 22.93 8.28 -11.77
CA LYS A 316 22.79 6.84 -12.03
C LYS A 316 23.64 5.98 -11.09
N ALA A 317 24.76 6.47 -10.58
CA ALA A 317 25.58 5.82 -9.57
C ALA A 317 24.87 5.66 -8.20
N TYR A 318 23.84 6.47 -7.93
CA TYR A 318 23.03 6.46 -6.72
C TYR A 318 21.58 6.00 -6.97
N LEU A 319 21.34 5.32 -8.10
CA LEU A 319 20.10 4.62 -8.39
C LEU A 319 20.23 3.13 -8.06
N MET A 320 19.36 2.63 -7.19
CA MET A 320 19.24 1.20 -6.91
C MET A 320 18.10 0.59 -7.73
N SER A 321 18.30 -0.63 -8.27
CA SER A 321 17.24 -1.32 -9.01
C SER A 321 16.09 -1.73 -8.07
N GLY A 322 14.86 -1.73 -8.59
CA GLY A 322 13.71 -2.24 -7.84
C GLY A 322 13.87 -3.68 -7.36
N TYR A 323 14.64 -4.48 -8.10
CA TYR A 323 15.04 -5.82 -7.69
C TYR A 323 15.87 -5.80 -6.39
N ASN A 324 16.95 -5.02 -6.35
CA ASN A 324 17.84 -4.95 -5.18
C ASN A 324 17.17 -4.28 -3.97
N SER A 325 16.31 -3.29 -4.20
CA SER A 325 15.59 -2.58 -3.15
C SER A 325 14.43 -3.42 -2.57
N PHE A 326 13.52 -3.92 -3.40
CA PHE A 326 12.18 -4.35 -2.96
C PHE A 326 11.84 -5.82 -3.25
N TYR A 327 12.58 -6.55 -4.09
CA TYR A 327 12.15 -7.88 -4.54
C TYR A 327 12.02 -8.91 -3.41
N GLN A 328 12.99 -8.98 -2.49
CA GLN A 328 12.95 -9.93 -1.38
C GLN A 328 11.73 -9.70 -0.48
N TRP A 329 11.49 -8.45 -0.10
CA TRP A 329 10.31 -8.03 0.66
C TRP A 329 8.99 -8.39 -0.07
N ALA A 330 8.87 -7.99 -1.33
CA ALA A 330 7.65 -8.18 -2.09
C ALA A 330 7.34 -9.67 -2.35
N SER A 331 8.33 -10.43 -2.81
CA SER A 331 8.18 -11.86 -3.13
C SER A 331 7.87 -12.70 -1.89
N TYR A 332 8.57 -12.47 -0.78
CA TYR A 332 8.36 -13.19 0.48
C TYR A 332 6.93 -13.00 1.02
N LEU A 333 6.46 -11.74 1.09
CA LEU A 333 5.09 -11.45 1.52
C LEU A 333 4.04 -11.92 0.51
N THR A 334 4.36 -11.93 -0.79
CA THR A 334 3.44 -12.45 -1.82
C THR A 334 3.24 -13.96 -1.68
N ASN A 335 4.31 -14.70 -1.39
CA ASN A 335 4.23 -16.15 -1.14
C ASN A 335 3.37 -16.46 0.10
N ILE A 336 3.59 -15.73 1.22
CA ILE A 336 2.74 -15.87 2.42
C ILE A 336 1.28 -15.48 2.13
N LYS A 337 1.04 -14.43 1.34
CA LYS A 337 -0.31 -14.03 0.92
C LYS A 337 -1.02 -15.15 0.15
N GLN A 338 -0.33 -15.81 -0.78
CA GLN A 338 -0.90 -16.82 -1.66
C GLN A 338 -1.34 -18.10 -0.93
N GLU A 339 -0.72 -18.43 0.21
CA GLU A 339 -1.14 -19.55 1.05
C GLU A 339 -2.41 -19.26 1.87
N GLY A 340 -2.80 -17.99 2.00
CA GLY A 340 -4.03 -17.59 2.70
C GLY A 340 -3.95 -17.67 4.23
N GLY A 341 -5.09 -17.94 4.86
CA GLY A 341 -5.22 -17.93 6.33
C GLY A 341 -4.96 -16.56 6.97
N GLN A 342 -4.78 -16.53 8.30
CA GLN A 342 -4.50 -15.27 9.03
C GLN A 342 -3.16 -14.66 8.61
N ALA A 343 -2.10 -15.48 8.43
CA ALA A 343 -0.80 -15.01 7.97
C ALA A 343 -0.88 -14.34 6.57
N GLY A 344 -1.66 -14.91 5.64
CA GLY A 344 -1.86 -14.32 4.31
C GLY A 344 -2.62 -12.99 4.34
N LYS A 345 -3.57 -12.80 5.27
CA LYS A 345 -4.22 -11.49 5.51
C LYS A 345 -3.20 -10.47 6.00
N VAL A 346 -2.37 -10.82 6.99
CA VAL A 346 -1.30 -9.93 7.50
C VAL A 346 -0.34 -9.56 6.39
N ALA A 347 0.13 -10.53 5.60
CA ALA A 347 1.03 -10.27 4.48
C ALA A 347 0.41 -9.35 3.41
N LYS A 348 -0.89 -9.49 3.11
CA LYS A 348 -1.63 -8.54 2.26
C LYS A 348 -1.60 -7.12 2.85
N HIS A 349 -1.87 -6.96 4.16
CA HIS A 349 -1.82 -5.67 4.82
C HIS A 349 -0.41 -5.06 4.86
N MET A 350 0.63 -5.87 5.05
CA MET A 350 2.03 -5.43 4.99
C MET A 350 2.42 -4.95 3.57
N LEU A 351 2.02 -5.69 2.53
CA LEU A 351 2.29 -5.33 1.12
C LEU A 351 1.71 -3.96 0.74
N VAL A 352 0.48 -3.65 1.15
CA VAL A 352 -0.18 -2.37 0.79
C VAL A 352 0.23 -1.19 1.67
N SER A 353 0.88 -1.43 2.82
CA SER A 353 1.18 -0.38 3.80
C SER A 353 2.63 0.13 3.79
N LEU A 354 3.59 -0.59 3.20
CA LEU A 354 4.98 -0.13 3.12
C LEU A 354 5.10 1.24 2.42
N TRP A 355 4.41 1.43 1.29
CA TRP A 355 4.48 2.68 0.52
C TRP A 355 4.16 3.90 1.38
N GLY A 356 3.04 3.88 2.11
CA GLY A 356 2.64 4.96 3.02
C GLY A 356 3.56 5.14 4.22
N ARG A 357 4.40 4.14 4.55
CA ARG A 357 5.39 4.25 5.63
C ARG A 357 6.73 4.81 5.16
N LEU A 358 7.21 4.38 3.99
CA LEU A 358 8.34 5.04 3.32
C LEU A 358 8.02 6.51 3.05
N TYR A 359 6.75 6.82 2.72
CA TYR A 359 6.21 8.17 2.62
C TYR A 359 6.47 8.92 3.95
N SER A 360 6.08 8.34 5.11
CA SER A 360 6.02 9.04 6.42
C SER A 360 7.25 9.00 7.34
N ASP A 361 8.41 8.51 6.91
CA ASP A 361 9.66 8.47 7.71
C ASP A 361 10.86 9.21 7.07
N GLY A 362 10.60 9.99 6.01
CA GLY A 362 11.56 10.93 5.41
C GLY A 362 11.36 12.36 5.90
#